data_AF-A0A1V4K2Z3-F1
#
_entry.id   AF-A0A1V4K2Z3-F1
#
_cell.length_a   1.000
_cell.length_b   1.000
_cell.length_c   1.000
_cell.angle_alpha   90.00
_cell.angle_beta   90.00
_cell.angle_gamma   90.00
#
_symmetry.space_group_name_H-M   'P 1'
#
loop_
_entity.id
_entity.type
_entity.pdbx_description
1 polymer ?
#
loop_
_entity_poly.entity_id
_entity_poly.type
_entity_poly.pdbx_seq_one_letter_code
_entity_poly.pdbx_strand_id
1 'polypeptide(L)'
;MTSYRQELEKYRDIDEDKILQELSAEELEQLDMELMEMDPENVLLPAGLRQRDQTQKSPTGPLDREALLQHLEKQALEAGEREDLVPFTGEKKGEGTRGGHSGDTRGTRRGHGGTGPRGTGYI
;
A
#
# COMPACT_ATOMS: atom_id res chain seq x y z
N MET A 1 39.85 6.85 -19.16
CA MET A 1 38.43 7.03 -19.43
C MET A 1 37.99 8.32 -18.77
N THR A 2 37.37 9.22 -19.51
CA THR A 2 36.66 10.37 -18.93
C THR A 2 35.55 9.83 -18.03
N SER A 3 35.38 10.44 -16.85
CA SER A 3 34.29 10.08 -15.96
C SER A 3 32.96 10.48 -16.61
N TYR A 4 31.89 9.72 -16.38
CA TYR A 4 30.55 10.06 -16.84
C TYR A 4 30.16 11.51 -16.51
N ARG A 5 30.56 12.02 -15.32
CA ARG A 5 30.34 13.42 -14.93
C ARG A 5 31.07 14.44 -15.81
N GLN A 6 32.29 14.11 -16.24
CA GLN A 6 33.09 14.98 -17.12
C GLN A 6 32.50 15.04 -18.53
N GLU A 7 31.86 13.95 -18.96
CA GLU A 7 31.20 13.91 -20.27
C GLU A 7 29.87 14.67 -20.29
N LEU A 8 29.16 14.75 -19.16
CA LEU A 8 27.95 15.56 -19.03
C LEU A 8 28.23 17.07 -19.02
N GLU A 9 29.47 17.47 -18.71
CA GLU A 9 29.86 18.88 -18.62
C GLU A 9 29.70 19.62 -19.96
N LYS A 10 29.76 18.90 -21.09
CA LYS A 10 29.51 19.44 -22.43
C LYS A 10 28.05 19.82 -22.70
N TYR A 11 27.12 19.29 -21.91
CA TYR A 11 25.68 19.54 -22.06
C TYR A 11 25.16 20.55 -21.02
N ARG A 12 25.99 20.98 -20.07
CA ARG A 12 25.57 21.78 -18.91
C ARG A 12 24.99 23.15 -19.28
N ASP A 13 25.50 23.77 -20.33
CA ASP A 13 25.13 25.13 -20.74
C ASP A 13 24.15 25.16 -21.92
N ILE A 14 23.57 24.01 -22.27
CA ILE A 14 22.56 23.91 -23.33
C ILE A 14 21.20 24.34 -22.79
N ASP A 15 20.50 25.17 -23.56
CA ASP A 15 19.13 25.57 -23.27
C ASP A 15 18.16 24.45 -23.71
N GLU A 16 17.86 23.54 -22.78
CA GLU A 16 16.98 22.39 -23.02
C GLU A 16 15.57 22.83 -23.43
N ASP A 17 15.03 23.88 -22.80
CA ASP A 17 13.70 24.40 -23.09
C ASP A 17 13.58 24.91 -24.53
N LYS A 18 14.62 25.58 -25.03
CA LYS A 18 14.66 26.05 -26.41
C LYS A 18 14.67 24.90 -27.41
N ILE A 19 15.45 23.84 -27.17
CA ILE A 19 15.50 22.67 -28.06
C ILE A 19 14.13 21.99 -28.11
N LEU A 20 13.47 21.82 -26.96
CA LEU A 20 12.14 21.22 -26.90
C LEU A 20 11.08 22.04 -27.64
N GLN A 21 11.21 23.37 -27.66
CA GLN A 21 10.30 24.25 -28.41
C GLN A 21 10.50 24.19 -29.94
N GLU A 22 11.69 23.81 -30.41
CA GLU A 22 11.98 23.67 -31.84
C GLU A 22 11.42 22.37 -32.44
N LEU A 23 11.05 21.39 -31.60
CA LEU A 23 10.44 20.13 -32.02
C LEU A 23 8.98 20.31 -32.44
N SER A 24 8.57 19.58 -33.49
CA SER A 24 7.16 19.47 -33.86
C SER A 24 6.37 18.58 -32.89
N ALA A 25 5.05 18.66 -32.94
CA ALA A 25 4.18 17.85 -32.07
C ALA A 25 4.39 16.33 -32.28
N GLU A 26 4.62 15.91 -33.52
CA GLU A 26 4.88 14.50 -33.86
C GLU A 26 6.23 14.03 -33.31
N GLU A 27 7.26 14.88 -33.38
CA GLU A 27 8.59 14.57 -32.83
C GLU A 27 8.58 14.51 -31.29
N LEU A 28 7.79 15.38 -30.63
CA LEU A 28 7.60 15.32 -29.19
C LEU A 28 6.90 14.04 -28.74
N GLU A 29 5.88 13.59 -29.47
CA GLU A 29 5.20 12.33 -29.19
C GLU A 29 6.14 11.13 -29.39
N GLN A 30 6.96 11.16 -30.44
CA GLN A 30 7.97 10.13 -30.67
C GLN A 30 9.02 10.09 -29.56
N LEU A 31 9.47 11.26 -29.08
CA LEU A 31 10.41 11.36 -27.96
C LEU A 31 9.83 10.77 -26.67
N ASP A 32 8.56 11.04 -26.37
CA ASP A 32 7.87 10.47 -25.21
C ASP A 32 7.77 8.94 -25.30
N MET A 33 7.48 8.40 -26.50
CA MET A 33 7.46 6.96 -26.73
C MET A 33 8.84 6.32 -26.53
N GLU A 34 9.91 6.92 -27.06
CA GLU A 34 11.28 6.42 -26.86
C GLU A 34 11.66 6.40 -25.38
N LEU A 35 11.28 7.44 -24.64
CA LEU A 35 11.51 7.54 -23.20
C LEU A 35 10.80 6.42 -22.43
N MET A 36 9.59 6.06 -22.84
CA MET A 36 8.82 4.96 -22.25
C MET A 36 9.39 3.56 -22.55
N GLU A 37 10.21 3.42 -23.58
CA GLU A 37 10.87 2.16 -23.96
C GLU A 37 12.27 2.02 -23.35
N MET A 38 12.87 3.11 -22.87
CA MET A 38 14.15 3.08 -22.17
C MET A 38 14.10 2.25 -20.88
N ASP A 39 15.25 1.65 -20.53
CA ASP A 39 15.42 0.94 -19.25
C ASP A 39 15.13 1.90 -18.07
N PRO A 40 14.21 1.55 -17.15
CA PRO A 40 13.93 2.38 -15.96
C PRO A 40 15.17 2.63 -15.09
N GLU A 41 16.21 1.81 -15.18
CA GLU A 41 17.49 2.01 -14.47
C GLU A 41 18.51 2.85 -15.27
N ASN A 42 18.13 3.39 -16.43
CA ASN A 42 19.02 4.25 -17.21
C ASN A 42 19.39 5.51 -16.42
N VAL A 43 20.69 5.79 -16.35
CA VAL A 43 21.26 6.93 -15.60
C VAL A 43 20.83 8.28 -16.19
N LEU A 44 20.55 8.34 -17.50
CA LEU A 44 20.07 9.54 -18.17
C LEU A 44 18.57 9.79 -17.97
N LEU A 45 17.82 8.82 -17.46
CA LEU A 45 16.37 8.94 -17.27
C LEU A 45 16.07 9.58 -15.90
N PRO A 46 15.44 10.78 -15.85
CA PRO A 46 15.05 11.43 -14.60
C PRO A 46 14.12 10.53 -13.78
N ALA A 47 14.25 10.56 -12.45
CA ALA A 47 13.51 9.66 -11.56
C ALA A 47 11.98 9.71 -11.76
N GLY A 48 11.42 10.90 -12.04
CA GLY A 48 9.98 11.06 -12.30
C GLY A 48 9.51 10.46 -13.63
N LEU A 49 10.42 10.25 -14.59
CA LEU A 49 10.12 9.71 -15.92
C LEU A 49 10.41 8.20 -16.02
N ARG A 50 10.99 7.59 -14.99
CA ARG A 50 11.18 6.13 -14.90
C ARG A 50 9.88 5.38 -14.72
N GLN A 51 8.86 6.05 -14.18
CA GLN A 51 7.54 5.48 -13.95
C GLN A 51 6.59 5.96 -15.04
N ARG A 52 6.00 5.01 -15.77
CA ARG A 52 4.92 5.31 -16.72
C ARG A 52 3.73 5.92 -16.02
N ASP A 53 3.09 6.89 -16.68
CA ASP A 53 1.80 7.38 -16.25
C ASP A 53 0.78 6.23 -16.32
N GLN A 54 0.06 6.02 -15.21
CA GLN A 54 -0.93 4.95 -15.09
C GLN A 54 -2.31 5.40 -15.56
N THR A 55 -2.48 6.68 -15.89
CA THR A 55 -3.78 7.19 -16.31
C THR A 55 -3.69 8.33 -17.30
N GLN A 56 -4.44 8.22 -18.40
CA GLN A 56 -4.66 9.34 -19.32
C GLN A 56 -5.63 10.40 -18.76
N LYS A 57 -6.16 10.20 -17.53
CA LYS A 57 -7.12 11.12 -16.94
C LYS A 57 -6.37 12.32 -16.38
N SER A 58 -6.79 13.51 -16.77
CA SER A 58 -6.32 14.72 -16.13
C SER A 58 -6.61 14.69 -14.62
N PRO A 59 -5.77 15.33 -13.78
CA PRO A 59 -6.07 15.50 -12.38
C PRO A 59 -7.46 16.15 -12.24
N THR A 60 -8.33 15.55 -11.43
CA THR A 60 -9.70 16.02 -11.20
C THR A 60 -9.79 17.31 -10.38
N GLY A 61 -8.66 17.99 -10.15
CA GLY A 61 -8.57 19.19 -9.31
C GLY A 61 -8.59 18.87 -7.81
N PRO A 62 -8.83 19.89 -6.96
CA PRO A 62 -9.01 19.71 -5.52
C PRO A 62 -10.15 18.73 -5.22
N LEU A 63 -10.07 18.06 -4.07
CA LEU A 63 -11.08 17.09 -3.64
C LEU A 63 -12.47 17.74 -3.54
N ASP A 64 -13.40 17.33 -4.41
CA ASP A 64 -14.83 17.61 -4.26
C ASP A 64 -15.49 16.53 -3.39
N ARG A 65 -15.74 16.89 -2.13
CA ARG A 65 -16.32 15.97 -1.14
C ARG A 65 -17.79 15.65 -1.42
N GLU A 66 -18.55 16.59 -1.97
CA GLU A 66 -19.98 16.40 -2.22
C GLU A 66 -20.21 15.42 -3.36
N ALA A 67 -19.45 15.58 -4.45
CA ALA A 67 -19.49 14.65 -5.58
C ALA A 67 -19.08 13.23 -5.15
N LEU A 68 -18.05 13.11 -4.30
CA LEU A 68 -17.62 11.81 -3.77
C LEU A 68 -18.72 11.13 -2.94
N LEU A 69 -19.40 11.87 -2.06
CA LEU A 69 -20.46 11.31 -1.23
C LEU A 69 -21.66 10.87 -2.07
N GLN A 70 -22.09 11.67 -3.04
CA GLN A 70 -23.18 11.30 -3.95
C GLN A 70 -22.85 10.03 -4.75
N HIS A 71 -21.59 9.89 -5.19
CA HIS A 71 -21.13 8.68 -5.88
C HIS A 71 -21.20 7.45 -4.97
N LEU A 72 -20.72 7.56 -3.73
CA LEU A 72 -20.75 6.46 -2.76
C LEU A 72 -22.18 6.07 -2.35
N GLU A 73 -23.06 7.04 -2.16
CA GLU A 73 -24.49 6.79 -1.89
C GLU A 73 -25.15 6.02 -3.03
N LYS A 74 -24.90 6.45 -4.28
CA LYS A 74 -25.38 5.76 -5.47
C LYS A 74 -24.84 4.33 -5.55
N GLN A 75 -23.53 4.14 -5.37
CA GLN A 75 -22.91 2.80 -5.37
C GLN A 75 -23.48 1.90 -4.28
N ALA A 76 -23.74 2.43 -3.09
CA ALA A 76 -24.32 1.67 -1.98
C ALA A 76 -25.76 1.24 -2.27
N LEU A 77 -26.55 2.09 -2.94
CA LEU A 77 -27.92 1.75 -3.36
C LEU A 77 -27.95 0.71 -4.50
N GLU A 78 -26.97 0.76 -5.40
CA GLU A 78 -26.86 -0.16 -6.54
C GLU A 78 -26.20 -1.50 -6.17
N ALA A 79 -25.53 -1.59 -5.02
CA ALA A 79 -24.91 -2.81 -4.54
C ALA A 79 -25.98 -3.87 -4.18
N GLY A 80 -26.06 -4.92 -4.98
CA GLY A 80 -26.96 -6.06 -4.73
C GLY A 80 -26.54 -6.90 -3.53
N GLU A 81 -27.49 -7.63 -2.94
CA GLU A 81 -27.20 -8.63 -1.92
C GLU A 81 -26.39 -9.80 -2.50
N ARG A 82 -25.51 -10.37 -1.69
CA ARG A 82 -24.70 -11.53 -2.08
C ARG A 82 -25.58 -12.78 -2.09
N GLU A 83 -25.67 -13.45 -3.24
CA GLU A 83 -26.55 -14.62 -3.42
C GLU A 83 -26.04 -15.89 -2.72
N ASP A 84 -24.76 -15.94 -2.35
CA ASP A 84 -24.08 -17.08 -1.75
C ASP A 84 -24.08 -17.09 -0.21
N LEU A 85 -24.91 -16.23 0.42
CA LEU A 85 -24.99 -16.13 1.87
C LEU A 85 -25.66 -17.38 2.47
N VAL A 86 -24.87 -18.17 3.19
CA VAL A 86 -25.40 -19.21 4.09
C VAL A 86 -26.00 -18.51 5.32
N PRO A 87 -27.30 -18.73 5.64
CA PRO A 87 -27.94 -18.07 6.77
C PRO A 87 -27.25 -18.44 8.08
N PHE A 88 -27.08 -17.46 8.96
CA PHE A 88 -26.49 -17.68 10.27
C PHE A 88 -27.42 -18.58 11.12
N THR A 89 -26.95 -19.78 11.46
CA THR A 89 -27.74 -20.78 12.18
C THR A 89 -27.66 -20.69 13.71
N GLY A 90 -26.80 -19.83 14.26
CA GLY A 90 -26.66 -19.65 15.72
C GLY A 90 -26.11 -20.86 16.48
N GLU A 91 -25.75 -21.94 15.79
CA GLU A 91 -25.21 -23.16 16.39
C GLU A 91 -23.77 -22.93 16.89
N LYS A 92 -23.55 -23.11 18.20
CA LYS A 92 -22.21 -23.13 18.78
C LYS A 92 -21.49 -24.42 18.35
N LYS A 93 -20.75 -24.39 17.24
CA LYS A 93 -19.86 -25.48 16.78
C LYS A 93 -18.52 -25.53 17.52
N GLY A 94 -18.56 -25.34 18.84
CA GLY A 94 -17.39 -25.50 19.71
C GLY A 94 -17.57 -26.74 20.58
N GLU A 95 -16.68 -27.72 20.44
CA GLU A 95 -16.52 -28.75 21.46
C GLU A 95 -15.97 -28.06 22.72
N GLY A 96 -16.85 -27.76 23.67
CA GLY A 96 -16.42 -27.32 25.00
C GLY A 96 -15.55 -28.43 25.57
N THR A 97 -14.26 -28.14 25.76
CA THR A 97 -13.35 -29.05 26.45
C THR A 97 -13.96 -29.38 27.81
N ARG A 98 -14.52 -30.59 27.92
CA ARG A 98 -14.96 -31.18 29.19
C ARG A 98 -13.72 -31.56 29.99
N GLY A 99 -13.03 -30.56 30.50
CA GLY A 99 -12.04 -30.69 31.56
C GLY A 99 -12.74 -30.66 32.90
N GLY A 100 -13.48 -31.71 33.24
CA GLY A 100 -14.02 -31.90 34.59
C GLY A 100 -12.87 -32.20 35.55
N HIS A 101 -12.23 -31.18 36.10
CA HIS A 101 -11.42 -31.34 37.30
C HIS A 101 -12.34 -31.36 38.51
N SER A 102 -12.41 -32.54 39.11
CA SER A 102 -13.03 -32.88 40.38
C SER A 102 -12.53 -31.97 41.51
N GLY A 103 -13.43 -31.61 42.43
CA GLY A 103 -13.04 -30.84 43.60
C GLY A 103 -14.14 -30.68 44.64
N ASP A 104 -14.53 -31.76 45.31
CA ASP A 104 -15.02 -31.66 46.69
C ASP A 104 -14.54 -32.88 47.49
N THR A 105 -13.61 -32.65 48.43
CA THR A 105 -13.63 -33.29 49.76
C THR A 105 -12.61 -32.63 50.70
N ARG A 106 -13.18 -32.07 51.76
CA ARG A 106 -12.64 -31.64 53.06
C ARG A 106 -11.38 -32.36 53.58
N GLY A 107 -10.34 -31.56 53.86
CA GLY A 107 -9.72 -31.39 55.19
C GLY A 107 -8.66 -32.38 55.69
N THR A 108 -7.39 -31.93 55.83
CA THR A 108 -6.57 -32.10 57.05
C THR A 108 -5.31 -31.21 57.06
N ARG A 109 -5.24 -30.36 58.10
CA ARG A 109 -4.11 -29.83 58.91
C ARG A 109 -2.61 -30.00 58.52
N ARG A 110 -1.86 -28.94 58.92
CA ARG A 110 -0.39 -28.75 59.17
C ARG A 110 0.40 -28.45 57.89
N GLY A 111 1.22 -27.42 57.75
CA GLY A 111 1.87 -26.45 58.64
C GLY A 111 3.21 -26.06 57.98
N HIS A 112 3.71 -24.84 58.21
CA HIS A 112 4.96 -24.25 57.65
C HIS A 112 4.94 -23.96 56.14
N GLY A 113 5.26 -22.79 55.59
CA GLY A 113 6.15 -21.70 56.00
C GLY A 113 7.19 -21.53 54.88
N GLY A 114 7.26 -20.38 54.19
CA GLY A 114 8.36 -20.11 53.24
C GLY A 114 8.05 -19.22 52.01
N THR A 115 8.15 -17.91 52.21
CA THR A 115 8.71 -16.83 51.36
C THR A 115 9.16 -17.07 49.89
N GLY A 116 8.61 -16.24 48.97
CA GLY A 116 9.33 -15.48 47.91
C GLY A 116 9.62 -16.14 46.54
N PRO A 117 10.07 -15.37 45.51
CA PRO A 117 9.55 -14.11 44.99
C PRO A 117 9.22 -14.16 43.47
N ARG A 118 8.64 -13.05 42.99
CA ARG A 118 8.22 -12.74 41.61
C ARG A 118 9.44 -12.48 40.69
N GLY A 119 9.33 -12.87 39.42
CA GLY A 119 10.08 -12.27 38.30
C GLY A 119 9.09 -12.06 37.14
N THR A 120 8.83 -10.84 36.63
CA THR A 120 9.64 -9.98 35.73
C THR A 120 10.14 -10.78 34.53
N GLY A 121 9.90 -10.47 33.27
CA GLY A 121 9.40 -9.30 32.54
C GLY A 121 9.93 -9.51 31.11
N TYR A 122 9.17 -9.12 30.08
CA TYR A 122 9.69 -9.04 28.72
C TYR A 122 9.52 -7.62 28.21
N ILE A 123 10.65 -7.12 27.70
CA ILE A 123 10.83 -5.95 26.84
C ILE A 123 10.00 -6.07 25.56
#